data_AF-A0A847Z6L9-F1
#
_entry.id   AF-A0A847Z6L9-F1
#
_cell.length_a   1.000
_cell.length_b   1.000
_cell.length_c   1.000
_cell.angle_alpha   90.00
_cell.angle_beta   90.00
_cell.angle_gamma   90.00
#
_symmetry.space_group_name_H-M   'P 1'
#
loop_
_entity.id
_entity.type
_entity.pdbx_description
1 polymer ?
#
loop_
_entity_poly.entity_id
_entity_poly.type
_entity_poly.pdbx_seq_one_letter_code
_entity_poly.pdbx_strand_id
1 'polypeptide(L)' 'MAFVDTQAENALLNYLKNAKYIAFGEQHIAAYIAARETEFTAVNMVMAGRKAGLSSEDVMERLRETYV' A
#
# COMPACT_ATOMS: atom_id res chain seq x y z
N MET A 1 -14.27 2.96 10.19
CA MET A 1 -13.07 3.79 10.04
C MET A 1 -12.02 3.13 9.14
N ALA A 2 -11.70 1.85 9.32
CA ALA A 2 -10.67 1.14 8.53
C ALA A 2 -10.93 1.07 6.99
N PHE A 3 -12.16 0.85 6.53
CA PHE A 3 -12.46 0.75 5.09
C PHE A 3 -12.17 2.04 4.31
N VAL A 4 -12.51 3.20 4.90
CA VAL A 4 -12.30 4.51 4.27
C VAL A 4 -10.80 4.79 4.13
N ASP A 5 -10.01 4.40 5.12
CA ASP A 5 -8.55 4.55 5.14
C ASP A 5 -7.91 3.75 4.00
N THR A 6 -8.27 2.47 3.88
CA THR A 6 -7.82 1.59 2.78
C THR A 6 -8.14 2.18 1.41
N GLN A 7 -9.34 2.74 1.22
CA GLN A 7 -9.74 3.36 -0.04
C GLN A 7 -8.98 4.66 -0.34
N ALA A 8 -8.72 5.48 0.68
CA ALA A 8 -7.93 6.70 0.52
C ALA A 8 -6.48 6.37 0.12
N GLU A 9 -5.90 5.33 0.69
CA GLU A 9 -4.54 4.90 0.37
C GLU A 9 -4.45 4.26 -1.01
N ASN A 10 -5.45 3.47 -1.42
CA ASN A 10 -5.55 2.97 -2.79
C ASN A 10 -5.65 4.14 -3.80
N ALA A 11 -6.42 5.19 -3.49
CA ALA A 11 -6.50 6.38 -4.32
C ALA A 11 -5.16 7.13 -4.40
N LEU A 12 -4.45 7.24 -3.28
CA LEU A 12 -3.11 7.84 -3.22
C LEU A 12 -2.10 7.06 -4.05
N LEU A 13 -2.07 5.72 -3.92
CA LEU A 13 -1.20 4.86 -4.72
C LEU A 13 -1.47 5.01 -6.22
N ASN A 14 -2.74 5.06 -6.61
CA ASN A 14 -3.13 5.27 -8.00
C ASN A 14 -2.72 6.65 -8.54
N TYR A 15 -2.77 7.69 -7.70
CA TYR A 15 -2.21 9.00 -8.04
C TYR A 15 -0.70 8.92 -8.26
N LEU A 16 0.04 8.30 -7.33
CA LEU A 16 1.50 8.19 -7.37
C LEU A 16 2.00 7.32 -8.52
N LYS A 17 1.24 6.31 -8.97
CA LYS A 17 1.55 5.51 -10.16
C LYS A 17 1.73 6.36 -11.43
N ASN A 18 1.19 7.57 -11.47
CA ASN A 18 1.38 8.50 -12.59
C ASN A 18 2.75 9.20 -12.58
N ALA A 19 3.49 9.15 -11.46
CA ALA A 19 4.84 9.73 -11.38
C ALA A 19 5.80 9.09 -12.40
N LYS A 20 5.53 7.86 -12.86
CA LYS A 20 6.31 7.18 -13.90
C LYS A 20 6.27 7.88 -15.27
N TYR A 21 5.33 8.78 -15.50
CA TYR A 21 5.20 9.53 -16.76
C TYR A 21 5.96 10.87 -16.75
N ILE A 22 6.45 11.30 -15.60
CA ILE A 22 7.36 12.43 -15.48
C ILE A 22 8.76 11.90 -15.82
N ALA A 23 9.57 12.61 -16.59
CA ALA A 23 10.88 12.10 -17.02
C ALA A 23 11.98 12.38 -15.98
N PHE A 24 11.89 13.52 -15.28
CA PHE A 24 12.82 13.96 -14.26
C PHE A 24 12.07 14.81 -13.23
N GLY A 25 12.38 14.63 -11.94
CA GLY A 25 11.80 15.41 -10.85
C GLY A 25 11.70 14.66 -9.53
N GLU A 26 11.32 15.38 -8.48
CA GLU A 26 11.16 14.87 -7.12
C GLU A 26 10.05 13.83 -6.99
N GLN A 27 9.11 13.81 -7.95
CA GLN A 27 7.94 12.96 -7.94
C GLN A 27 8.30 11.47 -7.96
N HIS A 28 9.41 11.08 -8.61
CA HIS A 28 9.87 9.68 -8.62
C HIS A 28 10.30 9.20 -7.23
N ILE A 29 11.06 10.03 -6.52
CA ILE A 29 11.57 9.69 -5.18
C ILE A 29 10.39 9.66 -4.20
N ALA A 30 9.49 10.64 -4.30
CA ALA A 30 8.28 10.68 -3.48
C ALA A 30 7.39 9.44 -3.72
N ALA A 31 7.15 9.08 -4.98
CA ALA A 31 6.36 7.89 -5.32
C ALA A 31 7.04 6.60 -4.83
N TYR A 32 8.36 6.49 -4.94
CA TYR A 32 9.10 5.35 -4.41
C TYR A 32 8.99 5.24 -2.88
N ILE A 33 9.20 6.32 -2.14
CA ILE A 33 9.11 6.30 -0.67
C ILE A 33 7.70 5.89 -0.22
N ALA A 34 6.67 6.49 -0.81
CA ALA A 34 5.28 6.17 -0.48
C ALA A 34 4.91 4.72 -0.85
N ALA A 35 5.42 4.20 -1.98
CA ALA A 35 5.26 2.79 -2.33
C ALA A 35 5.91 1.88 -1.28
N ARG A 36 7.13 2.20 -0.84
CA ARG A 36 7.87 1.43 0.17
C ARG A 36 7.18 1.42 1.54
N GLU A 37 6.61 2.55 1.96
CA GLU A 37 5.83 2.62 3.21
C GLU A 37 4.58 1.74 3.16
N THR A 38 3.91 1.71 2.01
CA THR A 38 2.76 0.84 1.77
C THR A 38 3.15 -0.63 1.82
N GLU A 39 4.24 -1.02 1.16
CA GLU A 39 4.77 -2.39 1.21
C GLU A 39 5.11 -2.82 2.63
N PHE A 40 5.77 -1.96 3.40
CA PHE A 40 6.11 -2.24 4.79
C PHE A 40 4.87 -2.43 5.67
N THR A 41 3.84 -1.64 5.41
CA THR A 41 2.55 -1.74 6.12
C THR A 41 1.84 -3.05 5.78
N ALA A 42 1.83 -3.47 4.50
CA ALA A 42 1.28 -4.75 4.07
C ALA A 42 2.01 -5.94 4.72
N VAL A 43 3.34 -5.93 4.74
CA VAL A 43 4.15 -6.96 5.41
C VAL A 43 3.81 -7.03 6.90
N ASN A 44 3.73 -5.88 7.58
CA ASN A 44 3.36 -5.85 8.99
C ASN A 44 1.94 -6.38 9.23
N MET A 45 0.98 -6.06 8.36
CA MET A 45 -0.40 -6.56 8.46
C MET A 45 -0.44 -8.08 8.35
N VAL A 46 0.29 -8.66 7.40
CA VAL A 46 0.41 -10.12 7.26
C VAL A 46 1.04 -10.74 8.50
N MET A 47 2.13 -10.17 9.00
CA MET A 47 2.83 -10.68 10.20
C MET A 47 1.96 -10.58 11.46
N ALA A 48 1.23 -9.48 11.63
CA ALA A 48 0.31 -9.29 12.74
C ALA A 48 -0.88 -10.25 12.66
N GLY A 49 -1.47 -10.42 11.47
CA GLY A 49 -2.57 -11.36 11.25
C GLY A 49 -2.19 -12.80 11.55
N ARG A 50 -0.98 -13.22 11.12
CA ARG A 50 -0.44 -14.54 11.45
C ARG A 50 -0.20 -14.72 12.95
N LYS A 51 0.33 -13.71 13.64
CA LYS A 51 0.49 -13.74 15.11
C LYS A 51 -0.86 -13.83 15.84
N ALA A 52 -1.90 -13.22 15.29
CA ALA A 52 -3.25 -13.25 15.84
C ALA A 52 -4.03 -14.53 15.51
N GLY A 53 -3.46 -15.45 14.70
CA GLY A 53 -4.11 -16.68 14.29
C GLY A 53 -5.23 -16.50 13.26
N LEU A 54 -5.25 -15.37 12.54
CA LEU A 54 -6.21 -15.14 11.46
C LEU A 54 -5.96 -16.07 10.27
N SER A 55 -7.02 -16.38 9.54
CA SER A 55 -6.92 -17.12 8.29
C SER A 55 -6.22 -16.27 7.23
N SER A 56 -5.66 -16.91 6.20
CA SER A 56 -5.02 -16.17 5.11
C SER A 56 -6.06 -15.40 4.29
N GLU A 57 -7.28 -15.92 4.17
CA GLU A 57 -8.40 -15.25 3.52
C GLU A 57 -8.75 -13.93 4.24
N ASP A 58 -8.89 -13.95 5.56
CA ASP A 58 -9.25 -12.76 6.35
C ASP A 58 -8.19 -11.64 6.26
N VAL A 59 -6.92 -12.02 6.16
CA VAL A 59 -5.81 -11.07 5.99
C VAL A 59 -5.83 -10.50 4.57
N MET A 60 -6.10 -11.32 3.56
CA MET A 60 -6.13 -10.89 2.16
C MET A 60 -7.26 -9.90 1.86
N GLU A 61 -8.43 -10.05 2.47
CA GLU A 61 -9.54 -9.09 2.30
C GLU A 61 -9.19 -7.65 2.71
N ARG A 62 -8.16 -7.48 3.55
CA ARG A 62 -7.74 -6.18 4.10
C ARG A 62 -6.45 -5.66 3.47
N LEU A 63 -5.81 -6.43 2.61
CA LEU A 63 -4.60 -5.99 1.90
C LEU A 63 -4.96 -4.91 0.88
N ARG A 64 -4.11 -3.88 0.83
CA ARG A 64 -4.20 -2.76 -0.14
C ARG A 64 -3.68 -3.19 -1.51
N GLU A 65 -3.99 -2.40 -2.53
CA GLU A 65 -3.39 -2.59 -3.86
C GLU A 65 -1.86 -2.42 -3.80
N THR A 66 -1.13 -3.26 -4.51
CA THR A 66 0.32 -3.14 -4.61
C THR A 66 0.70 -2.05 -5.64
N TYR A 67 1.81 -1.37 -5.39
CA TYR A 67 2.34 -0.33 -6.28
C TYR A 67 2.82 -0.87 -7.63
N VAL A 68 3.24 -2.15 -7.70
CA VAL A 68 3.76 -2.83 -8.91
C VAL A 68 2.67 -2.99 -9.97
#